data_AF-A0AAJ2GKP7-F1
#
_entry.id   AF-A0AAJ2GKP7-F1
#
_cell.length_a   1.000
_cell.length_b   1.000
_cell.length_c   1.000
_cell.angle_alpha   90.00
_cell.angle_beta   90.00
_cell.angle_gamma   90.00
#
_symmetry.space_group_name_H-M   'P 1'
#
loop_
_entity.id
_entity.type
_entity.pdbx_description
1 polymer ?
#
loop_
_entity_poly.entity_id
_entity_poly.type
_entity_poly.pdbx_seq_one_letter_code
_entity_poly.pdbx_strand_id
1 'polypeptide(L)' 'MFETMSRAIDAEETGISFGAQHVGRPLLTPDEVRMLPADLELLFLAGQRPIVAAKLAYYADREFAGRFDQA' A
#
# COMPACT_ATOMS: atom_id res chain seq x y z
N MET A 1 6.16 -6.59 -7.40
CA MET A 1 5.48 -7.33 -8.49
C MET A 1 5.22 -8.72 -7.93
N PHE A 2 3.95 -9.09 -7.70
CA PHE A 2 3.64 -10.43 -7.20
C PHE A 2 3.49 -11.35 -8.41
N GLU A 3 4.46 -12.25 -8.57
CA GLU A 3 4.38 -13.33 -9.54
C GLU A 3 3.47 -14.41 -8.96
N THR A 4 2.27 -14.55 -9.51
CA THR A 4 1.51 -15.78 -9.31
C THR A 4 2.17 -16.84 -10.20
N MET A 5 3.17 -17.54 -9.66
CA MET A 5 3.78 -18.68 -10.34
C MET A 5 2.74 -19.81 -10.39
N SER A 6 2.09 -19.99 -11.54
CA SER A 6 1.45 -21.28 -11.83
C SER A 6 2.58 -22.25 -12.17
N ARG A 7 3.06 -22.95 -11.13
CA ARG A 7 4.20 -23.85 -11.28
C ARG A 7 3.75 -25.07 -12.05
N ALA A 8 4.44 -25.25 -13.16
CA ALA A 8 4.11 -26.26 -14.09
C ALA A 8 5.41 -26.91 -14.54
N ILE A 9 5.87 -27.83 -13.70
CA ILE A 9 6.94 -28.81 -13.93
C ILE A 9 6.75 -29.62 -15.27
N ASP A 10 7.49 -29.27 -16.34
CA ASP A 10 7.68 -29.79 -17.74
C ASP A 10 6.55 -30.44 -18.55
N ALA A 11 5.97 -29.81 -19.59
CA ALA A 11 4.79 -30.32 -20.32
C ALA A 11 4.96 -31.61 -21.13
N GLU A 12 6.13 -31.82 -21.74
CA GLU A 12 6.34 -32.97 -22.63
C GLU A 12 7.21 -34.08 -22.02
N GLU A 13 7.90 -33.80 -20.91
CA GLU A 13 8.73 -34.79 -20.20
C GLU A 13 8.32 -34.99 -18.73
N THR A 14 7.56 -34.05 -18.11
CA THR A 14 6.94 -34.20 -16.77
C THR A 14 5.46 -33.75 -16.67
N GLY A 15 4.75 -33.53 -17.79
CA GLY A 15 3.35 -33.07 -17.92
C GLY A 15 2.95 -31.61 -17.63
N ILE A 16 3.80 -30.62 -17.35
CA ILE A 16 3.31 -29.31 -16.87
C ILE A 16 3.91 -28.05 -17.60
N SER A 17 3.03 -27.16 -18.09
CA SER A 17 3.32 -25.92 -18.86
C SER A 17 3.30 -24.60 -18.04
N PHE A 18 4.39 -23.83 -18.03
CA PHE A 18 4.49 -22.55 -17.29
C PHE A 18 3.80 -21.39 -18.01
N GLY A 19 2.72 -20.87 -17.42
CA GLY A 19 2.04 -19.65 -17.87
C GLY A 19 2.24 -18.49 -16.88
N ALA A 20 2.89 -17.41 -17.33
CA ALA A 20 3.03 -16.17 -16.57
C ALA A 20 1.93 -15.17 -16.98
N GLN A 21 0.90 -15.03 -16.15
CA GLN A 21 -0.18 -14.06 -16.39
C GLN A 21 0.13 -12.75 -15.67
N HIS A 22 0.28 -11.68 -16.44
CA HIS A 22 0.46 -10.32 -15.90
C HIS A 22 -0.91 -9.72 -15.61
N VAL A 23 -1.37 -9.81 -14.36
CA VAL A 23 -2.58 -9.14 -13.88
C VAL A 23 -2.23 -7.90 -13.07
N GLY A 24 -2.97 -6.81 -13.28
CA GLY A 24 -2.80 -5.59 -12.49
C GLY A 24 -3.16 -5.85 -11.03
N ARG A 25 -2.20 -5.67 -10.11
CA ARG A 25 -2.44 -5.72 -8.67
C ARG A 25 -2.89 -4.34 -8.18
N PRO A 26 -3.85 -4.24 -7.24
CA PRO A 26 -4.10 -3.00 -6.52
C PRO A 26 -2.79 -2.47 -5.91
N LEU A 27 -2.63 -1.14 -5.86
CA LEU A 27 -1.44 -0.52 -5.26
C LEU A 27 -1.29 -0.94 -3.79
N LEU A 28 -2.42 -1.05 -3.09
CA LEU A 28 -2.55 -1.58 -1.73
C LEU A 28 -3.84 -2.40 -1.63
N THR A 29 -3.76 -3.52 -0.94
CA THR A 29 -4.90 -4.33 -0.52
C THR A 29 -5.49 -3.81 0.79
N PRO A 30 -6.76 -4.10 1.10
CA PRO A 30 -7.36 -3.70 2.37
C PRO A 30 -6.57 -4.18 3.60
N ASP A 31 -5.97 -5.36 3.52
CA ASP A 31 -5.15 -5.93 4.61
C ASP A 31 -3.85 -5.17 4.78
N GLU A 32 -3.19 -4.80 3.67
CA GLU A 32 -2.00 -3.95 3.70
C GLU A 32 -2.30 -2.58 4.30
N VAL A 33 -3.46 -1.99 4.01
CA VAL A 33 -3.90 -0.72 4.64
C VAL A 33 -4.14 -0.90 6.14
N ARG A 34 -4.77 -2.00 6.57
CA ARG A 34 -5.05 -2.28 7.99
C ARG A 34 -3.79 -2.53 8.81
N MET A 35 -2.70 -2.97 8.19
CA MET A 35 -1.41 -3.20 8.83
C MET A 35 -0.48 -1.97 8.82
N LEU A 36 -0.94 -0.82 8.30
CA LEU A 36 -0.12 0.40 8.32
C LEU A 36 0.21 0.82 9.77
N PRO A 37 1.46 1.27 10.02
CA PRO A 37 1.82 1.87 11.29
C PRO A 37 0.89 3.04 11.66
N ALA A 38 0.52 3.13 12.94
CA ALA A 38 -0.49 4.09 13.42
C ALA A 38 -0.03 5.56 13.35
N ASP A 39 1.28 5.77 13.23
CA ASP A 39 1.97 7.05 13.08
C ASP A 39 2.15 7.46 11.60
N LEU A 40 1.62 6.70 10.64
CA LEU A 40 1.63 7.02 9.22
C LEU A 40 0.23 7.32 8.69
N GLU A 41 0.20 8.07 7.59
CA GLU A 41 -1.02 8.36 6.82
C GLU A 41 -0.76 8.35 5.31
N LEU A 42 -1.84 8.15 4.54
CA LEU A 42 -1.82 8.21 3.09
C LEU A 42 -2.49 9.49 2.62
N LEU A 43 -1.76 10.34 1.90
CA LEU A 43 -2.26 11.60 1.36
C LEU A 43 -2.57 11.44 -0.13
N PHE A 44 -3.79 11.84 -0.50
CA PHE A 44 -4.27 11.87 -1.87
C PHE A 44 -4.46 13.32 -2.31
N LEU A 45 -3.46 13.86 -2.99
CA LEU A 45 -3.48 15.21 -3.54
C LEU A 45 -3.75 15.17 -5.05
N ALA A 46 -4.55 16.11 -5.55
CA ALA A 46 -4.89 16.18 -6.96
C ALA A 46 -3.62 16.33 -7.83
N GLY A 47 -3.50 15.48 -8.85
CA GLY A 47 -2.36 15.48 -9.78
C GLY A 47 -1.05 14.91 -9.20
N GLN A 48 -1.06 14.42 -7.95
CA GLN A 48 0.11 13.80 -7.33
C GLN A 48 -0.08 12.29 -7.19
N ARG A 49 1.04 11.56 -7.18
CA ARG A 49 1.03 10.16 -6.73
C ARG A 49 0.69 10.12 -5.24
N PRO A 50 0.02 9.08 -4.73
CA PRO A 50 -0.23 8.93 -3.30
C PRO A 50 1.07 9.06 -2.51
N ILE A 51 1.02 9.81 -1.41
CA ILE A 51 2.18 10.08 -0.55
C ILE A 51 1.97 9.34 0.77
N VAL A 52 3.01 8.64 1.24
CA VAL A 52 3.07 8.14 2.61
C VAL A 52 3.71 9.24 3.46
N ALA A 53 2.98 9.73 4.44
CA ALA A 53 3.41 10.80 5.33
C ALA A 53 3.38 10.35 6.79
N ALA A 54 4.13 11.05 7.64
CA ALA A 54 3.93 10.94 9.08
C ALA A 54 2.59 11.58 9.44
N LYS A 55 1.81 10.88 10.27
CA LYS A 55 0.50 11.31 10.69
C LYS A 55 0.60 12.60 11.50
N LEU A 56 -0.17 13.60 11.08
CA LEU A 56 -0.22 14.89 11.77
C LEU A 56 -1.10 14.80 13.02
N ALA A 57 -0.51 14.95 14.20
CA ALA A 57 -1.21 14.86 15.48
C ALA A 57 -1.34 16.25 16.11
N TYR A 58 -2.27 17.06 15.60
CA TYR A 58 -2.42 18.48 15.98
C TYR A 58 -2.58 18.75 17.49
N TYR A 59 -2.99 17.76 18.28
CA TYR A 59 -3.12 17.89 19.74
C TYR A 59 -1.82 17.56 20.50
N ALA A 60 -0.90 16.80 19.89
CA ALA A 60 0.35 16.37 20.48
C ALA A 60 1.54 17.21 19.99
N ASP A 61 1.46 17.69 18.75
CA ASP A 61 2.54 18.40 18.10
C ASP A 61 2.63 19.86 18.58
N ARG A 62 3.80 20.22 19.12
CA ARG A 62 4.06 21.54 19.74
C ARG A 62 3.78 22.73 18.81
N GLU A 63 3.91 22.54 17.51
CA GLU A 63 3.69 23.59 16.50
C GLU A 63 2.22 24.02 16.42
N PHE A 64 1.31 23.20 16.93
CA PHE A 64 -0.12 23.50 17.01
C PHE A 64 -0.56 23.93 18.42
N ALA A 65 0.35 24.05 19.39
CA ALA A 65 0.01 24.46 20.74
C ALA A 65 -0.69 25.84 20.75
N GLY A 66 -1.85 25.91 21.42
CA GLY A 66 -2.66 27.13 21.50
C GLY A 66 -3.36 27.54 20.19
N ARG A 67 -3.32 26.69 19.15
CA ARG A 67 -4.03 26.90 17.87
C ARG A 67 -5.28 26.03 17.72
N PHE A 68 -5.51 25.07 18.63
CA PHE A 68 -6.58 24.08 18.52
C PHE A 68 -7.82 24.36 19.37
N ASP A 69 -7.76 25.31 20.31
CA ASP A 69 -8.94 25.76 21.06
C ASP A 69 -9.65 26.87 20.27
N GLN A 70 -10.95 26.71 20.07
CA GLN A 70 -11.81 27.73 19.43
C GLN A 70 -11.91 29.01 20.28
N ALA A 71 -12.08 30.14 19.58
CA ALA A 71 -12.42 31.45 20.11
C ALA A 71 -13.80 31.51 20.76
#